data_AF-A0A356KID5-F1
#
_entry.id   AF-A0A356KID5-F1
#
_cell.length_a   1.000
_cell.length_b   1.000
_cell.length_c   1.000
_cell.angle_alpha   90.00
_cell.angle_beta   90.00
_cell.angle_gamma   90.00
#
_symmetry.space_group_name_H-M   'P 1'
#
loop_
_entity.id
_entity.type
_entity.pdbx_description
1 polymer ?
#
loop_
_entity_poly.entity_id
_entity_poly.type
_entity_poly.pdbx_seq_one_letter_code
_entity_poly.pdbx_strand_id
1 'polypeptide(L)'
;MSDAPQAKRRRRRLLAALALLALLCLPCLPWPYPESDLLPGAPTLAWPQAPILALPRQDLPNAPHAIYVAELGEAGREVSLLFRDEDHPWALVDHAYDLYRYLRWRRVRDLETFRWGAESLDLRGVAAGEQGYAALAPRHLDAQPRLAECERRGERVVLYLRTWNHMIATTPEPGVDYELLADLPLRQASRAELERAARERWPR
;
A
#
# COMPACT_ATOMS: atom_id res chain seq x y z
N MET A 1 -26.64 51.10 -18.75
CA MET A 1 -25.88 50.67 -17.55
C MET A 1 -25.51 49.21 -17.74
N SER A 2 -24.23 48.88 -17.65
CA SER A 2 -23.64 47.65 -18.21
C SER A 2 -23.84 46.41 -17.32
N ASP A 3 -24.46 45.36 -17.86
CA ASP A 3 -24.63 44.02 -17.24
C ASP A 3 -23.32 43.20 -17.14
N ALA A 4 -22.19 43.75 -17.61
CA ALA A 4 -20.89 43.09 -17.63
C ALA A 4 -20.41 42.51 -16.26
N PRO A 5 -20.67 43.14 -15.09
CA PRO A 5 -20.24 42.60 -13.80
C PRO A 5 -20.97 41.31 -13.40
N GLN A 6 -22.26 41.19 -13.75
CA GLN A 6 -23.06 40.01 -13.44
C GLN A 6 -22.68 38.81 -14.33
N ALA A 7 -22.42 39.05 -15.61
CA ALA A 7 -21.97 38.01 -16.55
C ALA A 7 -20.64 37.39 -16.10
N LYS A 8 -19.68 38.22 -15.62
CA LYS A 8 -18.37 37.74 -15.13
C LYS A 8 -18.50 36.90 -13.85
N ARG A 9 -19.41 37.27 -12.92
CA ARG A 9 -19.70 36.48 -11.71
C ARG A 9 -20.36 35.14 -12.03
N ARG A 10 -21.34 35.12 -12.95
CA ARG A 10 -22.01 33.88 -13.39
C ARG A 10 -21.01 32.92 -14.05
N ARG A 11 -20.15 33.42 -14.94
CA ARG A 11 -19.11 32.62 -15.59
C ARG A 11 -18.12 32.00 -14.59
N ARG A 12 -17.68 32.75 -13.56
CA ARG A 12 -16.81 32.23 -12.51
C ARG A 12 -17.48 31.13 -11.68
N ARG A 13 -18.74 31.30 -11.30
CA ARG A 13 -19.51 30.28 -10.56
C ARG A 13 -19.72 29.02 -11.39
N LEU A 14 -20.02 29.17 -12.68
CA LEU A 14 -20.16 28.04 -13.61
C LEU A 14 -18.84 27.28 -13.77
N LEU A 15 -17.72 27.98 -13.94
CA LEU A 15 -16.39 27.35 -14.03
C LEU A 15 -16.00 26.64 -12.73
N ALA A 16 -16.29 27.23 -11.57
CA ALA A 16 -16.05 26.59 -10.28
C ALA A 16 -16.94 25.35 -10.09
N ALA A 17 -18.22 25.42 -10.47
CA ALA A 17 -19.13 24.28 -10.42
C ALA A 17 -18.70 23.17 -11.39
N LEU A 18 -18.26 23.50 -12.61
CA LEU A 18 -17.73 22.54 -13.58
C LEU A 18 -16.41 21.92 -13.12
N ALA A 19 -15.53 22.69 -12.48
CA ALA A 19 -14.30 22.17 -11.89
C ALA A 19 -14.61 21.22 -10.72
N LEU A 20 -15.57 21.58 -9.85
CA LEU A 20 -16.03 20.72 -8.77
C LEU A 20 -16.70 19.45 -9.30
N LEU A 21 -17.54 19.57 -10.34
CA LEU A 21 -18.19 18.43 -10.98
C LEU A 21 -17.17 17.53 -11.69
N ALA A 22 -16.17 18.11 -12.35
CA ALA A 22 -15.06 17.36 -12.93
C ALA A 22 -14.25 16.64 -11.85
N LEU A 23 -13.97 17.29 -10.71
CA LEU A 23 -13.33 16.66 -9.55
C LEU A 23 -14.17 15.51 -8.97
N LEU A 24 -15.49 15.65 -8.96
CA LEU A 24 -16.43 14.61 -8.53
C LEU A 24 -16.62 13.46 -9.56
N CYS A 25 -16.29 13.70 -10.84
CA CYS A 25 -16.36 12.69 -11.91
C CYS A 25 -15.01 12.01 -12.22
N LEU A 26 -13.88 12.55 -11.76
CA LEU A 26 -12.57 11.90 -11.80
C LEU A 26 -12.53 10.48 -11.18
N PRO A 27 -13.24 10.14 -10.10
CA PRO A 27 -13.17 8.78 -9.53
C PRO A 27 -13.73 7.67 -10.42
N CYS A 28 -14.40 8.01 -11.53
CA CYS A 28 -14.91 7.02 -12.49
C CYS A 28 -13.92 6.70 -13.61
N LEU A 29 -12.78 7.40 -13.70
CA LEU A 29 -11.76 7.09 -14.69
C LEU A 29 -10.83 6.01 -14.12
N PRO A 30 -10.69 4.84 -14.78
CA PRO A 30 -9.71 3.86 -14.36
C PRO A 30 -8.34 4.53 -14.39
N TRP A 31 -7.68 4.56 -13.25
CA TRP A 31 -6.37 5.18 -13.17
C TRP A 31 -5.43 4.47 -14.16
N PRO A 32 -4.67 5.18 -15.02
CA PRO A 32 -3.96 4.58 -16.16
C PRO A 32 -2.77 3.68 -15.78
N TYR A 33 -2.70 3.13 -14.56
CA TYR A 33 -1.64 2.21 -14.19
C TYR A 33 -1.89 0.83 -14.78
N PRO A 34 -0.97 0.30 -15.61
CA PRO A 34 -1.09 -1.07 -16.09
C PRO A 34 -1.10 -2.02 -14.88
N GLU A 35 -2.08 -2.91 -14.81
CA GLU A 35 -2.29 -3.91 -13.74
C GLU A 35 -1.09 -4.83 -13.46
N SER A 36 -0.04 -4.74 -14.28
CA SER A 36 1.10 -5.62 -14.22
C SER A 36 2.03 -5.33 -13.03
N ASP A 37 2.59 -6.43 -12.53
CA ASP A 37 3.86 -6.57 -11.82
C ASP A 37 4.91 -5.49 -12.19
N LEU A 38 5.58 -4.90 -11.18
CA LEU A 38 6.64 -3.91 -11.40
C LEU A 38 7.86 -4.50 -12.10
N LEU A 39 8.13 -5.79 -11.88
CA LEU A 39 9.25 -6.54 -12.43
C LEU A 39 8.76 -7.91 -12.90
N PRO A 40 8.03 -7.98 -14.04
CA PRO A 40 7.44 -9.23 -14.51
C PRO A 40 8.49 -10.30 -14.82
N GLY A 41 9.74 -9.90 -15.09
CA GLY A 41 10.89 -10.79 -15.31
C GLY A 41 11.71 -11.12 -14.05
N ALA A 42 11.30 -10.67 -12.87
CA ALA A 42 11.99 -11.03 -11.63
C ALA A 42 11.89 -12.56 -11.42
N PRO A 43 13.00 -13.25 -11.09
CA PRO A 43 13.00 -14.68 -10.86
C PRO A 43 12.03 -15.08 -9.76
N THR A 44 11.34 -16.20 -9.92
CA THR A 44 10.55 -16.80 -8.84
C THR A 44 11.49 -17.29 -7.74
N LEU A 45 11.13 -17.02 -6.48
CA LEU A 45 11.89 -17.46 -5.31
C LEU A 45 11.15 -18.60 -4.60
N ALA A 46 11.89 -19.63 -4.21
CA ALA A 46 11.42 -20.66 -3.30
C ALA A 46 11.84 -20.31 -1.87
N TRP A 47 10.88 -19.88 -1.05
CA TRP A 47 11.08 -19.65 0.39
C TRP A 47 9.95 -20.30 1.18
N PRO A 48 10.11 -21.56 1.61
CA PRO A 48 9.03 -22.32 2.26
C PRO A 48 8.51 -21.67 3.55
N GLN A 49 9.35 -20.89 4.24
CA GLN A 49 9.02 -20.19 5.48
C GLN A 49 8.57 -18.74 5.24
N ALA A 50 8.30 -18.33 4.00
CA ALA A 50 7.79 -17.00 3.69
C ALA A 50 6.54 -16.68 4.55
N PRO A 51 6.33 -15.41 4.94
CA PRO A 51 5.19 -15.05 5.78
C PRO A 51 3.87 -15.38 5.09
N ILE A 52 2.85 -15.62 5.90
CA ILE A 52 1.45 -15.56 5.49
C ILE A 52 0.99 -14.14 5.79
N LEU A 53 0.40 -13.45 4.81
CA LEU A 53 -0.17 -12.14 5.05
C LEU A 53 -1.65 -12.29 5.42
N ALA A 54 -2.04 -11.74 6.56
CA ALA A 54 -3.43 -11.65 6.99
C ALA A 54 -3.94 -10.24 6.65
N LEU A 55 -4.92 -10.16 5.77
CA LEU A 55 -5.49 -8.90 5.30
C LEU A 55 -6.94 -8.76 5.77
N PRO A 56 -7.37 -7.62 6.34
CA PRO A 56 -8.77 -7.39 6.66
C PRO A 56 -9.63 -7.62 5.42
N ARG A 57 -10.74 -8.36 5.55
CA ARG A 57 -11.56 -8.72 4.38
C ARG A 57 -12.06 -7.52 3.57
N GLN A 58 -12.36 -6.42 4.24
CA GLN A 58 -12.77 -5.17 3.61
C GLN A 58 -11.69 -4.54 2.72
N ASP A 59 -10.42 -4.90 2.93
CA ASP A 59 -9.26 -4.38 2.20
C ASP A 59 -8.74 -5.37 1.14
N LEU A 60 -9.44 -6.49 0.91
CA LEU A 60 -9.08 -7.47 -0.12
C LEU A 60 -8.89 -6.90 -1.53
N PRO A 61 -9.66 -5.90 -1.98
CA PRO A 61 -9.39 -5.24 -3.27
C PRO A 61 -7.96 -4.67 -3.39
N ASN A 62 -7.33 -4.34 -2.26
CA ASN A 62 -6.01 -3.73 -2.12
C ASN A 62 -4.93 -4.72 -1.72
N ALA A 63 -5.21 -6.02 -1.81
CA ALA A 63 -4.24 -7.05 -1.47
C ALA A 63 -2.90 -6.86 -2.22
N PRO A 64 -1.78 -7.16 -1.56
CA PRO A 64 -0.48 -7.13 -2.21
C PRO A 64 -0.44 -8.13 -3.36
N HIS A 65 0.15 -7.73 -4.49
CA HIS A 65 0.18 -8.53 -5.70
C HIS A 65 1.29 -9.60 -5.67
N ALA A 66 2.40 -9.28 -5.01
CA ALA A 66 3.57 -10.14 -4.90
C ALA A 66 4.40 -9.74 -3.68
N ILE A 67 5.20 -10.70 -3.22
CA ILE A 67 6.24 -10.51 -2.21
C ILE A 67 7.59 -10.57 -2.94
N TYR A 68 8.34 -9.47 -2.89
CA TYR A 68 9.70 -9.44 -3.40
C TYR A 68 10.69 -9.60 -2.27
N VAL A 69 11.75 -10.34 -2.53
CA VAL A 69 12.74 -10.69 -1.54
C VAL A 69 14.14 -10.47 -2.10
N ALA A 70 14.99 -9.78 -1.35
CA ALA A 70 16.42 -9.73 -1.58
C ALA A 70 17.18 -10.34 -0.40
N GLU A 71 18.09 -11.26 -0.68
CA GLU A 71 18.99 -11.84 0.32
C GLU A 71 20.06 -10.81 0.71
N LEU A 72 20.23 -10.58 2.01
CA LEU A 72 21.21 -9.65 2.58
C LEU A 72 22.39 -10.38 3.26
N GLY A 73 22.56 -11.67 2.98
CA GLY A 73 23.56 -12.52 3.63
C GLY A 73 23.23 -12.74 5.11
N GLU A 74 24.21 -12.53 5.99
CA GLU A 74 24.05 -12.71 7.45
C GLU A 74 23.03 -11.74 8.07
N ALA A 75 22.75 -10.63 7.41
CA ALA A 75 21.75 -9.66 7.85
C ALA A 75 20.29 -10.11 7.60
N GLY A 76 20.08 -11.28 7.00
CA GLY A 76 18.77 -11.85 6.72
C GLY A 76 18.25 -11.46 5.33
N ARG A 77 16.96 -11.14 5.24
CA ARG A 77 16.30 -10.78 3.97
C ARG A 77 15.67 -9.41 4.05
N GLU A 78 15.68 -8.69 2.94
CA GLU A 78 14.79 -7.56 2.69
C GLU A 78 13.52 -8.09 2.03
N VAL A 79 12.36 -7.84 2.64
CA VAL A 79 11.05 -8.28 2.15
C VAL A 79 10.24 -7.05 1.79
N SER A 80 9.79 -6.97 0.54
CA SER A 80 9.01 -5.87 0.03
C SER A 80 7.64 -6.35 -0.48
N LEU A 81 6.58 -5.71 -0.02
CA LEU A 81 5.20 -5.96 -0.40
C LEU A 81 4.76 -4.89 -1.40
N LEU A 82 4.33 -5.31 -2.59
CA LEU A 82 3.81 -4.41 -3.60
C LEU A 82 2.28 -4.38 -3.53
N PHE A 83 1.74 -3.27 -3.06
CA PHE A 83 0.31 -3.06 -2.93
C PHE A 83 -0.32 -2.52 -4.22
N ARG A 84 -1.60 -2.85 -4.40
CA ARG A 84 -2.38 -2.37 -5.54
C ARG A 84 -2.71 -0.89 -5.37
N ASP A 85 -3.18 -0.50 -4.19
CA ASP A 85 -3.61 0.85 -3.83
C ASP A 85 -3.72 1.03 -2.31
N GLU A 86 -3.80 2.28 -1.83
CA GLU A 86 -4.06 2.65 -0.42
C GLU A 86 -5.46 3.26 -0.26
N ASP A 87 -6.51 2.43 -0.25
CA ASP A 87 -7.89 2.95 -0.19
C ASP A 87 -8.22 3.48 1.22
N HIS A 88 -8.36 4.80 1.34
CA HIS A 88 -8.78 5.41 2.60
C HIS A 88 -10.21 4.95 2.96
N PRO A 89 -10.53 4.68 4.25
CA PRO A 89 -11.84 4.20 4.69
C PRO A 89 -13.05 5.06 4.29
N TRP A 90 -12.80 6.29 3.84
CA TRP A 90 -13.81 7.26 3.42
C TRP A 90 -13.58 7.63 1.96
N ALA A 91 -14.48 7.20 1.07
CA ALA A 91 -14.33 7.35 -0.39
C ALA A 91 -14.04 8.78 -0.88
N LEU A 92 -14.58 9.82 -0.21
CA LEU A 92 -14.27 11.20 -0.59
C LEU A 92 -12.83 11.62 -0.24
N VAL A 93 -12.33 11.13 0.90
CA VAL A 93 -10.94 11.37 1.33
C VAL A 93 -10.00 10.55 0.47
N ASP A 94 -10.39 9.33 0.15
CA ASP A 94 -9.69 8.41 -0.73
C ASP A 94 -9.37 9.03 -2.09
N HIS A 95 -10.40 9.49 -2.82
CA HIS A 95 -10.19 10.16 -4.11
C HIS A 95 -9.33 11.43 -4.02
N ALA A 96 -9.48 12.21 -2.93
CA ALA A 96 -8.66 13.39 -2.71
C ALA A 96 -7.20 13.00 -2.43
N TYR A 97 -6.99 11.89 -1.71
CA TYR A 97 -5.70 11.32 -1.38
C TYR A 97 -5.03 10.76 -2.63
N ASP A 98 -5.71 9.98 -3.45
CA ASP A 98 -5.19 9.48 -4.74
C ASP A 98 -4.76 10.59 -5.67
N LEU A 99 -5.61 11.63 -5.81
CA LEU A 99 -5.27 12.79 -6.62
C LEU A 99 -4.04 13.51 -6.06
N TYR A 100 -3.96 13.70 -4.75
CA TYR A 100 -2.79 14.27 -4.09
C TYR A 100 -1.55 13.41 -4.34
N ARG A 101 -1.62 12.10 -4.16
CA ARG A 101 -0.52 11.15 -4.39
C ARG A 101 -0.05 11.19 -5.82
N TYR A 102 -0.99 11.19 -6.77
CA TYR A 102 -0.67 11.28 -8.18
C TYR A 102 0.04 12.59 -8.51
N LEU A 103 -0.47 13.73 -8.03
CA LEU A 103 0.16 15.02 -8.29
C LEU A 103 1.53 15.15 -7.62
N ARG A 104 1.71 14.56 -6.44
CA ARG A 104 2.92 14.68 -5.63
C ARG A 104 4.02 13.69 -6.03
N TRP A 105 3.64 12.45 -6.34
CA TRP A 105 4.52 11.29 -6.48
C TRP A 105 4.33 10.52 -7.79
N ARG A 106 3.29 10.82 -8.58
CA ARG A 106 2.96 10.11 -9.83
C ARG A 106 2.82 8.59 -9.65
N ARG A 107 2.42 8.17 -8.45
CA ARG A 107 2.06 6.78 -8.10
C ARG A 107 0.84 6.77 -7.19
N VAL A 108 0.01 5.76 -7.33
CA VAL A 108 -1.03 5.39 -6.33
C VAL A 108 -0.63 4.12 -5.58
N ARG A 109 0.09 3.21 -6.24
CA ARG A 109 0.66 2.02 -5.61
C ARG A 109 1.64 2.37 -4.51
N ASP A 110 1.67 1.50 -3.50
CA ASP A 110 2.64 1.58 -2.44
C ASP A 110 3.53 0.33 -2.31
N LEU A 111 4.68 0.55 -1.69
CA LEU A 111 5.72 -0.43 -1.53
C LEU A 111 6.19 -0.36 -0.09
N GLU A 112 5.81 -1.36 0.69
CA GLU A 112 6.25 -1.48 2.07
C GLU A 112 7.37 -2.49 2.18
N THR A 113 8.44 -2.10 2.88
CA THR A 113 9.64 -2.92 3.01
C THR A 113 10.03 -3.08 4.46
N PHE A 114 10.35 -4.30 4.86
CA PHE A 114 10.86 -4.64 6.18
C PHE A 114 11.99 -5.66 6.06
N ARG A 115 12.71 -5.91 7.17
CA ARG A 115 13.74 -6.96 7.19
C ARG A 115 13.31 -8.18 7.98
N TRP A 116 13.72 -9.33 7.47
CA TRP A 116 13.52 -10.64 8.07
C TRP A 116 14.86 -11.20 8.54
N GLY A 117 15.12 -11.12 9.84
CA GLY A 117 16.31 -11.68 10.46
C GLY A 117 16.17 -13.16 10.79
N ALA A 118 17.20 -13.73 11.42
CA ALA A 118 17.20 -15.12 11.87
C ALA A 118 16.22 -15.36 13.04
N GLU A 119 16.12 -14.40 13.97
CA GLU A 119 15.33 -14.54 15.20
C GLU A 119 14.24 -13.47 15.36
N SER A 120 14.29 -12.40 14.57
CA SER A 120 13.38 -11.25 14.70
C SER A 120 13.04 -10.63 13.35
N LEU A 121 11.96 -9.88 13.32
CA LEU A 121 11.63 -8.96 12.24
C LEU A 121 12.19 -7.58 12.56
N ASP A 122 12.37 -6.77 11.52
CA ASP A 122 12.69 -5.35 11.63
C ASP A 122 11.65 -4.55 10.85
N LEU A 123 10.59 -4.13 11.54
CA LEU A 123 9.43 -3.41 11.00
C LEU A 123 9.59 -1.90 11.15
N ARG A 124 10.83 -1.38 11.06
CA ARG A 124 11.09 0.06 11.14
C ARG A 124 10.41 0.81 10.01
N GLY A 125 9.67 1.85 10.37
CA GLY A 125 8.91 2.69 9.46
C GLY A 125 7.69 2.01 8.85
N VAL A 126 7.30 0.82 9.32
CA VAL A 126 6.13 0.10 8.79
C VAL A 126 5.28 -0.55 9.88
N ALA A 127 5.64 -0.46 11.16
CA ALA A 127 4.89 -1.09 12.22
C ALA A 127 3.59 -0.34 12.52
N ALA A 128 2.49 -1.09 12.70
CA ALA A 128 1.18 -0.51 13.02
C ALA A 128 1.03 -0.14 14.52
N GLY A 129 1.71 -0.87 15.41
CA GLY A 129 1.47 -0.77 16.86
C GLY A 129 0.02 -1.09 17.21
N GLU A 130 -0.63 -0.21 17.99
CA GLU A 130 -2.04 -0.33 18.39
C GLU A 130 -3.02 0.30 17.39
N GLN A 131 -2.52 0.80 16.25
CA GLN A 131 -3.38 1.45 15.26
C GLN A 131 -4.22 0.41 14.53
N GLY A 132 -5.53 0.64 14.50
CA GLY A 132 -6.51 -0.18 13.80
C GLY A 132 -6.89 0.38 12.44
N TYR A 133 -7.57 -0.42 11.61
CA TYR A 133 -7.80 -0.11 10.20
C TYR A 133 -8.40 1.29 9.95
N ALA A 134 -9.35 1.70 10.80
CA ALA A 134 -10.07 2.97 10.68
C ALA A 134 -9.28 4.21 11.12
N ALA A 135 -7.99 4.09 11.44
CA ALA A 135 -7.15 5.23 11.79
C ALA A 135 -7.08 6.23 10.62
N LEU A 136 -7.64 7.44 10.79
CA LEU A 136 -7.69 8.47 9.75
C LEU A 136 -6.35 9.17 9.50
N ALA A 137 -5.46 9.13 10.48
CA ALA A 137 -4.13 9.74 10.40
C ALA A 137 -3.09 8.78 10.99
N PRO A 138 -2.86 7.63 10.33
CA PRO A 138 -1.93 6.63 10.81
C PRO A 138 -0.50 7.19 10.85
N ARG A 139 0.30 6.68 11.78
CA ARG A 139 1.72 6.99 11.94
C ARG A 139 2.53 5.72 11.74
N HIS A 140 3.51 5.76 10.86
CA HIS A 140 4.46 4.67 10.69
C HIS A 140 5.34 4.59 11.95
N LEU A 141 5.26 3.46 12.65
CA LEU A 141 6.04 3.19 13.85
C LEU A 141 7.20 2.24 13.53
N ASP A 142 8.03 2.04 14.54
CA ASP A 142 9.11 1.06 14.54
C ASP A 142 8.77 -0.09 15.48
N ALA A 143 9.06 -1.33 15.06
CA ALA A 143 8.99 -2.51 15.92
C ALA A 143 10.02 -3.56 15.50
N GLN A 144 10.49 -4.34 16.47
CA GLN A 144 11.41 -5.47 16.24
C GLN A 144 10.93 -6.74 16.97
N PRO A 145 9.77 -7.30 16.58
CA PRO A 145 9.21 -8.45 17.26
C PRO A 145 10.06 -9.70 17.02
N ARG A 146 10.18 -10.56 18.04
CA ARG A 146 10.84 -11.86 17.89
C ARG A 146 9.95 -12.81 17.11
N LEU A 147 10.53 -13.57 16.20
CA LEU A 147 9.82 -14.56 15.38
C LEU A 147 9.16 -15.66 16.25
N ALA A 148 9.75 -15.96 17.40
CA ALA A 148 9.21 -16.91 18.37
C ALA A 148 7.93 -16.43 19.07
N GLU A 149 7.69 -15.12 19.10
CA GLU A 149 6.52 -14.49 19.74
C GLU A 149 5.39 -14.22 18.72
N CYS A 150 5.68 -14.39 17.43
CA CYS A 150 4.70 -14.15 16.36
C CYS A 150 3.73 -15.31 16.23
N GLU A 151 2.49 -15.02 15.85
CA GLU A 151 1.52 -16.05 15.48
C GLU A 151 2.03 -16.87 14.27
N ARG A 152 1.80 -18.18 14.30
CA ARG A 152 2.23 -19.11 13.25
C ARG A 152 1.07 -19.94 12.71
N ARG A 153 1.20 -20.36 11.45
CA ARG A 153 0.43 -21.44 10.85
C ARG A 153 1.42 -22.43 10.25
N GLY A 154 1.61 -23.56 10.95
CA GLY A 154 2.75 -24.44 10.70
C GLY A 154 4.07 -23.70 10.94
N GLU A 155 4.97 -23.75 9.96
CA GLU A 155 6.30 -23.11 10.03
C GLU A 155 6.32 -21.64 9.58
N ARG A 156 5.19 -21.09 9.16
CA ARG A 156 5.10 -19.75 8.59
C ARG A 156 4.55 -18.78 9.63
N VAL A 157 5.22 -17.64 9.78
CA VAL A 157 4.73 -16.53 10.60
C VAL A 157 3.60 -15.81 9.88
N VAL A 158 2.58 -15.44 10.63
CA VAL A 158 1.46 -14.63 10.14
C VAL A 158 1.76 -13.16 10.42
N LEU A 159 1.72 -12.33 9.38
CA LEU A 159 1.83 -10.88 9.47
C LEU A 159 0.48 -10.26 9.16
N TYR A 160 -0.04 -9.46 10.08
CA TYR A 160 -1.30 -8.76 9.94
C TYR A 160 -1.07 -7.42 9.29
N LEU A 161 -1.65 -7.23 8.12
CA LEU A 161 -1.71 -5.93 7.48
C LEU A 161 -2.83 -5.13 8.15
N ARG A 162 -2.52 -3.88 8.49
CA ARG A 162 -3.42 -2.98 9.20
C ARG A 162 -3.44 -1.65 8.50
N THR A 163 -4.59 -1.00 8.59
CA THR A 163 -4.87 0.32 8.01
C THR A 163 -4.81 0.33 6.49
N TRP A 164 -5.47 1.33 5.94
CA TRP A 164 -5.39 1.67 4.54
C TRP A 164 -3.98 2.05 4.08
N ASN A 165 -3.06 2.33 5.01
CA ASN A 165 -1.65 2.64 4.75
C ASN A 165 -0.74 1.42 4.96
N HIS A 166 -1.30 0.21 4.88
CA HIS A 166 -0.55 -1.06 4.79
C HIS A 166 0.49 -1.35 5.87
N MET A 167 0.35 -0.75 7.05
CA MET A 167 1.23 -1.02 8.19
C MET A 167 1.13 -2.47 8.65
N ILE A 168 2.22 -2.98 9.23
CA ILE A 168 2.40 -4.38 9.58
C ILE A 168 2.33 -4.57 11.11
N ALA A 169 1.60 -5.59 11.53
CA ALA A 169 1.53 -6.06 12.91
C ALA A 169 1.78 -7.56 12.99
N THR A 170 2.16 -8.05 14.18
CA THR A 170 2.36 -9.48 14.46
C THR A 170 1.21 -10.12 15.24
N THR A 171 0.19 -9.33 15.55
CA THR A 171 -1.05 -9.76 16.22
C THR A 171 -2.27 -9.23 15.49
N PRO A 172 -3.41 -9.94 15.53
CA PRO A 172 -4.65 -9.46 14.92
C PRO A 172 -5.21 -8.26 15.67
N GLU A 173 -5.93 -7.39 14.95
CA GLU A 173 -6.81 -6.39 15.57
C GLU A 173 -8.08 -7.07 16.12
N PRO A 174 -8.48 -6.80 17.38
CA PRO A 174 -9.70 -7.37 17.94
C PRO A 174 -10.95 -7.02 17.13
N GLY A 175 -11.74 -8.03 16.77
CA GLY A 175 -13.01 -7.84 16.05
C GLY A 175 -12.88 -7.61 14.55
N VAL A 176 -11.66 -7.72 13.99
CA VAL A 176 -11.44 -7.67 12.53
C VAL A 176 -11.40 -9.08 11.95
N ASP A 177 -12.15 -9.30 10.87
CA ASP A 177 -12.12 -10.54 10.10
C ASP A 177 -11.02 -10.47 9.02
N TYR A 178 -10.13 -11.47 9.03
CA TYR A 178 -8.94 -11.52 8.19
C TYR A 178 -9.01 -12.67 7.19
N GLU A 179 -8.60 -12.39 5.96
CA GLU A 179 -8.31 -13.39 4.93
C GLU A 179 -6.81 -13.69 4.91
N LEU A 180 -6.44 -14.98 4.83
CA LEU A 180 -5.04 -15.40 4.81
C LEU A 180 -4.54 -15.57 3.38
N LEU A 181 -3.58 -14.75 2.99
CA LEU A 181 -2.90 -14.78 1.70
C LEU A 181 -1.61 -15.61 1.83
N ALA A 182 -1.76 -16.93 1.72
CA ALA A 182 -0.65 -17.88 1.89
C ALA A 182 0.18 -18.08 0.61
N ASP A 183 -0.40 -17.88 -0.58
CA ASP A 183 0.20 -18.32 -1.84
C ASP A 183 0.51 -17.16 -2.80
N LEU A 184 0.89 -16.01 -2.24
CA LEU A 184 1.33 -14.87 -3.04
C LEU A 184 2.60 -15.21 -3.82
N PRO A 185 2.74 -14.74 -5.07
CA PRO A 185 3.96 -14.90 -5.85
C PRO A 185 5.18 -14.35 -5.08
N LEU A 186 6.18 -15.20 -4.91
CA LEU A 186 7.47 -14.83 -4.33
C LEU A 186 8.47 -14.58 -5.45
N ARG A 187 9.06 -13.38 -5.47
CA ARG A 187 9.99 -12.95 -6.52
C ARG A 187 11.28 -12.42 -5.92
N GLN A 188 12.37 -12.52 -6.67
CA GLN A 188 13.66 -11.99 -6.25
C GLN A 188 13.85 -10.57 -6.78
N ALA A 189 13.85 -9.58 -5.89
CA ALA A 189 14.21 -8.18 -6.16
C ALA A 189 14.40 -7.41 -4.85
N SER A 190 15.31 -6.45 -4.85
CA SER A 190 15.47 -5.47 -3.77
C SER A 190 14.48 -4.30 -3.91
N ARG A 191 14.24 -3.59 -2.81
CA ARG A 191 13.48 -2.34 -2.79
C ARG A 191 14.04 -1.32 -3.79
N ALA A 192 15.37 -1.21 -3.86
CA ALA A 192 16.02 -0.26 -4.76
C ALA A 192 15.72 -0.56 -6.24
N GLU A 193 15.67 -1.84 -6.62
CA GLU A 193 15.30 -2.27 -7.97
C GLU A 193 13.82 -2.00 -8.26
N LEU A 194 12.93 -2.29 -7.31
CA LEU A 194 11.50 -2.00 -7.43
C LEU A 194 11.22 -0.51 -7.59
N GLU A 195 11.87 0.34 -6.78
CA GLU A 195 11.73 1.78 -6.91
C GLU A 195 12.28 2.31 -8.23
N ARG A 196 13.38 1.74 -8.74
CA ARG A 196 13.93 2.09 -10.05
C ARG A 196 12.93 1.73 -11.15
N ALA A 197 12.40 0.51 -11.14
CA ALA A 197 11.38 0.07 -12.09
C ALA A 197 10.11 0.92 -12.02
N ALA A 198 9.66 1.29 -10.82
CA ALA A 198 8.54 2.19 -10.62
C ALA A 198 8.80 3.58 -11.24
N ARG A 199 10.01 4.14 -11.06
CA ARG A 199 10.40 5.44 -11.66
C ARG A 199 10.48 5.39 -13.19
N GLU A 200 10.97 4.30 -13.76
CA GLU A 200 11.06 4.12 -15.21
C GLU A 200 9.68 3.94 -15.85
N ARG A 201 8.80 3.20 -15.17
CA ARG A 201 7.45 2.90 -15.67
C ARG A 201 6.46 4.02 -15.43
N TRP A 202 6.67 4.82 -14.38
CA TRP A 202 5.85 5.97 -14.01
C TRP A 202 6.71 7.24 -14.00
N PRO A 203 7.19 7.70 -15.16
CA PRO A 203 8.04 8.88 -15.25
C PRO A 203 7.32 10.15 -14.76
N ARG A 204 8.09 11.05 -14.14
CA ARG A 204 7.59 12.26 -13.47
C ARG A 204 7.00 13.30 -14.41
#